data_AF-A0A4Q2R6W9-F1
#
_entry.id   AF-A0A4Q2R6W9-F1
#
_cell.length_a   1.000
_cell.length_b   1.000
_cell.length_c   1.000
_cell.angle_alpha   90.00
_cell.angle_beta   90.00
_cell.angle_gamma   90.00
#
_symmetry.space_group_name_H-M   'P 1'
#
loop_
_entity.id
_entity.type
_entity.pdbx_description
1 polymer ?
#
loop_
_entity_poly.entity_id
_entity_poly.type
_entity_poly.pdbx_seq_one_letter_code
_entity_poly.pdbx_strand_id
1 'polypeptide(L)'
;MTSELAGRRILVVEDEVMVSWMLEDMLGQLGCAVVGPASRLDQALAIVDIEHFDAAILDINLNGEKSYPVADALTTRRIPFVFSTGYGRTGLLESYLGCPLLQKPYKRATLCDALGSLLIEGERELPESTTPPPVWDANRLRIATDAAGVALWSWNVDSDAISMDERAHALWGLPVGPVTFEDMSAHIHPEDLDRVRAAFASTRQILGAYEVEFRILRGKELRWISARGRGDDQGIVGRQMFGVFLDVTERKMAEEAREMIAGEMGHRVKNLFSIASALTVISERSTTTTKEMSRDLRLRLGALNRAHDLVRPVPGDAERAAHLGDLLAILLAPYAGDERTSDRIRITVPELLVGEASATTMALVVHELATNAIKYGALSAATGILDVSCTVDEDDVVITWTERGGPEVDPPNGHAGFGSRLVVNSVAGQLGGTIAFRWLPEGVVVTLRTSKDRLRA
;
A
#
# COMPACT_ATOMS: atom_id res chain seq x y z
N MET A 1 -7.59 -43.60 9.24
CA MET A 1 -6.36 -42.78 9.13
C MET A 1 -6.59 -41.40 9.79
N THR A 2 -7.17 -41.34 10.99
CA THR A 2 -7.56 -40.09 11.66
C THR A 2 -6.89 -39.91 13.02
N SER A 3 -5.90 -40.74 13.37
CA SER A 3 -5.29 -40.71 14.71
C SER A 3 -3.93 -40.02 14.82
N GLU A 4 -3.26 -39.67 13.72
CA GLU A 4 -1.87 -39.14 13.78
C GLU A 4 -1.80 -37.62 13.97
N LEU A 5 -2.83 -36.87 13.55
CA LEU A 5 -2.88 -35.41 13.65
C LEU A 5 -3.70 -34.89 14.84
N ALA A 6 -4.47 -35.77 15.50
CA ALA A 6 -5.33 -35.38 16.61
C ALA A 6 -4.50 -34.87 17.80
N GLY A 7 -4.86 -33.68 18.30
CA GLY A 7 -4.18 -33.01 19.41
C GLY A 7 -2.92 -32.23 19.01
N ARG A 8 -2.45 -32.32 17.76
CA ARG A 8 -1.31 -31.54 17.27
C ARG A 8 -1.69 -30.07 17.13
N ARG A 9 -0.78 -29.20 17.55
CA ARG A 9 -0.91 -27.74 17.45
C ARG A 9 -0.27 -27.28 16.15
N ILE A 10 -1.04 -26.68 15.26
CA ILE A 10 -0.57 -26.28 13.92
C ILE A 10 -0.65 -24.76 13.79
N LEU A 11 0.49 -24.12 13.52
CA LEU A 11 0.54 -22.70 13.21
C LEU A 11 0.02 -22.46 11.79
N VAL A 12 -0.91 -21.53 11.62
CA VAL A 12 -1.40 -21.07 10.31
C VAL A 12 -0.94 -19.63 10.06
N VAL A 13 -0.22 -19.42 8.96
CA VAL A 13 0.24 -18.10 8.51
C VAL A 13 -0.32 -17.85 7.11
N GLU A 14 -1.33 -16.99 7.02
CA GLU A 14 -2.18 -16.78 5.84
C GLU A 14 -2.84 -15.40 5.92
N ASP A 15 -2.73 -14.59 4.87
CA ASP A 15 -3.29 -13.23 4.80
C ASP A 15 -4.70 -13.19 4.21
N GLU A 16 -5.08 -14.18 3.40
CA GLU A 16 -6.45 -14.30 2.89
C GLU A 16 -7.40 -14.87 3.96
N VAL A 17 -8.25 -14.01 4.53
CA VAL A 17 -9.21 -14.35 5.61
C VAL A 17 -10.04 -15.60 5.32
N MET A 18 -10.56 -15.74 4.09
CA MET A 18 -11.36 -16.90 3.70
C MET A 18 -10.57 -18.19 3.66
N VAL A 19 -9.29 -18.11 3.25
CA VAL A 19 -8.38 -19.25 3.19
C VAL A 19 -7.96 -19.67 4.59
N SER A 20 -7.69 -18.70 5.48
CA SER A 20 -7.41 -18.94 6.89
C SER A 20 -8.55 -19.67 7.60
N TRP A 21 -9.79 -19.18 7.45
CA TRP A 21 -10.96 -19.84 8.04
C TRP A 21 -11.17 -21.25 7.50
N MET A 22 -10.92 -21.45 6.21
CA MET A 22 -10.99 -22.78 5.59
C MET A 22 -9.93 -23.73 6.19
N LEU A 23 -8.69 -23.26 6.41
CA LEU A 23 -7.65 -24.04 7.07
C LEU A 23 -8.02 -24.37 8.51
N GLU A 24 -8.55 -23.40 9.26
CA GLU A 24 -8.99 -23.60 10.64
C GLU A 24 -10.06 -24.67 10.75
N ASP A 25 -11.11 -24.61 9.91
CA ASP A 25 -12.17 -25.61 9.87
C ASP A 25 -11.63 -27.00 9.48
N MET A 26 -10.79 -27.07 8.43
CA MET A 26 -10.20 -28.32 7.97
C MET A 26 -9.31 -28.97 9.04
N LEU A 27 -8.47 -28.18 9.71
CA LEU A 27 -7.59 -28.63 10.81
C LEU A 27 -8.40 -29.04 12.04
N GLY A 28 -9.44 -28.28 12.40
CA GLY A 28 -10.36 -28.63 13.48
C GLY A 28 -11.06 -29.97 13.25
N GLN A 29 -11.52 -30.22 12.02
CA GLN A 29 -12.09 -31.51 11.63
C GLN A 29 -11.05 -32.65 11.53
N LEU A 30 -9.76 -32.34 11.52
CA LEU A 30 -8.66 -33.33 11.66
C LEU A 30 -8.26 -33.56 13.13
N GLY A 31 -8.86 -32.80 14.06
CA GLY A 31 -8.58 -32.88 15.49
C GLY A 31 -7.36 -32.07 15.93
N CYS A 32 -6.81 -31.22 15.07
CA CYS A 32 -5.70 -30.33 15.40
C CYS A 32 -6.20 -29.10 16.19
N ALA A 33 -5.33 -28.55 17.04
CA ALA A 33 -5.51 -27.21 17.60
C ALA A 33 -4.78 -26.20 16.71
N VAL A 34 -5.45 -25.12 16.32
CA VAL A 34 -4.84 -24.09 15.48
C VAL A 34 -4.17 -23.03 16.36
N VAL A 35 -2.94 -22.67 16.02
CA VAL A 35 -2.20 -21.55 16.61
C VAL A 35 -2.12 -20.44 15.57
N GLY A 36 -2.47 -19.21 15.96
CA GLY A 36 -2.80 -18.16 15.00
C GLY A 36 -4.30 -18.18 14.66
N PRO A 37 -4.72 -17.71 13.47
CA PRO A 37 -3.90 -17.43 12.28
C PRO A 37 -3.14 -16.10 12.34
N ALA A 38 -1.98 -16.06 11.69
CA ALA A 38 -1.20 -14.85 11.50
C ALA A 38 -1.33 -14.33 10.07
N SER A 39 -1.83 -13.10 9.90
CA SER A 39 -2.03 -12.48 8.58
C SER A 39 -0.89 -11.57 8.15
N ARG A 40 0.12 -11.41 9.01
CA ARG A 40 1.28 -10.53 8.79
C ARG A 40 2.57 -11.19 9.28
N LEU A 41 3.70 -10.78 8.70
CA LEU A 41 5.02 -11.32 9.02
C LEU A 41 5.44 -11.07 10.47
N ASP A 42 5.23 -9.85 10.98
CA ASP A 42 5.55 -9.45 12.36
C ASP A 42 4.76 -10.28 13.39
N GLN A 43 3.47 -10.48 13.13
CA GLN A 43 2.60 -11.31 13.96
C GLN A 43 3.04 -12.77 13.95
N ALA A 44 3.39 -13.31 12.78
CA ALA A 44 3.86 -14.69 12.66
C ALA A 44 5.17 -14.90 13.43
N LEU A 45 6.15 -13.99 13.31
CA LEU A 45 7.40 -14.05 14.06
C LEU A 45 7.17 -13.98 15.58
N ALA A 46 6.28 -13.10 16.04
CA ALA A 46 5.94 -13.00 17.46
C ALA A 46 5.32 -14.31 18.01
N ILE A 47 4.45 -14.96 17.22
CA ILE A 47 3.88 -16.26 17.58
C ILE A 47 4.96 -17.36 17.58
N VAL A 48 5.84 -17.36 16.57
CA VAL A 48 6.97 -18.31 16.51
C VAL A 48 7.86 -18.17 17.73
N ASP A 49 8.07 -16.98 18.27
CA ASP A 49 8.90 -16.76 19.45
C ASP A 49 8.22 -17.24 20.75
N ILE A 50 6.93 -16.97 20.92
CA ILE A 50 6.23 -17.09 22.21
C ILE A 50 5.48 -18.42 22.36
N GLU A 51 4.87 -18.94 21.29
CA GLU A 51 3.97 -20.09 21.36
C GLU A 51 4.68 -21.42 21.07
N HIS A 52 4.05 -22.51 21.50
CA HIS A 52 4.44 -23.87 21.15
C HIS A 52 3.46 -24.47 20.14
N PHE A 53 3.98 -25.11 19.10
CA PHE A 53 3.23 -25.81 18.08
C PHE A 53 4.11 -26.90 17.42
N ASP A 54 3.47 -27.93 16.88
CA ASP A 54 4.10 -29.13 16.33
C ASP A 54 4.51 -28.97 14.86
N ALA A 55 3.76 -28.18 14.07
CA ALA A 55 4.10 -27.86 12.69
C ALA A 55 3.51 -26.52 12.25
N ALA A 56 3.91 -26.01 11.09
CA ALA A 56 3.38 -24.76 10.52
C ALA A 56 2.96 -24.89 9.05
N ILE A 57 1.93 -24.14 8.65
CA ILE A 57 1.52 -23.91 7.27
C ILE A 57 1.77 -22.44 6.95
N LEU A 58 2.57 -22.17 5.91
CA LEU A 58 3.01 -20.83 5.56
C LEU A 58 2.57 -20.45 4.15
N ASP A 59 1.70 -19.46 3.97
CA ASP A 59 1.61 -18.81 2.67
C ASP A 59 2.95 -18.14 2.34
N ILE A 60 3.43 -18.32 1.11
CA ILE A 60 4.67 -17.73 0.61
C ILE A 60 4.57 -16.20 0.61
N ASN A 61 3.40 -15.64 0.34
CA ASN A 61 3.21 -14.20 0.20
C ASN A 61 2.10 -13.69 1.12
N LEU A 62 2.47 -12.88 2.11
CA LEU A 62 1.56 -12.23 3.05
C LEU A 62 1.40 -10.76 2.64
N ASN A 63 0.39 -10.45 1.84
CA ASN A 63 0.07 -9.11 1.37
C ASN A 63 1.28 -8.35 0.76
N GLY A 64 2.13 -9.07 0.02
CA GLY A 64 3.33 -8.53 -0.65
C GLY A 64 4.65 -8.79 0.10
N GLU A 65 4.61 -9.20 1.37
CA GLU A 65 5.78 -9.61 2.13
C GLU A 65 6.02 -11.12 2.06
N LYS A 66 7.28 -11.55 1.93
CA LYS A 66 7.60 -12.98 1.87
C LYS A 66 7.72 -13.58 3.28
N SER A 67 7.13 -14.75 3.50
CA SER A 67 7.18 -15.47 4.78
C SER A 67 8.50 -16.22 5.05
N TYR A 68 9.53 -16.03 4.22
CA TYR A 68 10.84 -16.68 4.39
C TYR A 68 11.49 -16.45 5.77
N PRO A 69 11.43 -15.25 6.38
CA PRO A 69 11.96 -15.07 7.72
C PRO A 69 11.28 -15.94 8.78
N VAL A 70 9.98 -16.24 8.60
CA VAL A 70 9.24 -17.18 9.46
C VAL A 70 9.74 -18.60 9.24
N ALA A 71 9.96 -19.00 7.99
CA ALA A 71 10.55 -20.30 7.67
C ALA A 71 11.96 -20.47 8.29
N ASP A 72 12.81 -19.45 8.23
CA ASP A 72 14.15 -19.47 8.86
C ASP A 72 14.08 -19.60 10.39
N ALA A 73 13.14 -18.89 11.02
CA ALA A 73 12.90 -18.99 12.46
C ALA A 73 12.41 -20.40 12.85
N LEU A 74 11.52 -20.99 12.05
CA LEU A 74 11.03 -22.36 12.24
C LEU A 74 12.14 -23.40 12.04
N THR A 75 12.98 -23.25 11.02
CA THR A 75 14.17 -24.10 10.81
C THR A 75 15.13 -24.01 11.99
N THR A 76 15.37 -22.81 12.51
CA THR A 76 16.22 -22.60 13.70
C THR A 76 15.65 -23.30 14.94
N ARG A 77 14.33 -23.27 15.11
CA ARG A 77 13.60 -23.98 16.18
C ARG A 77 13.35 -25.47 15.88
N ARG A 78 13.77 -25.96 14.71
CA ARG A 78 13.53 -27.33 14.22
C ARG A 78 12.04 -27.72 14.22
N ILE A 79 11.18 -26.77 13.89
CA ILE A 79 9.74 -27.02 13.74
C ILE A 79 9.45 -27.32 12.27
N PRO A 80 8.86 -28.47 11.93
CA PRO A 80 8.54 -28.82 10.55
C PRO A 80 7.46 -27.89 9.97
N PHE A 81 7.58 -27.52 8.70
CA PHE A 81 6.61 -26.65 8.03
C PHE A 81 6.38 -27.00 6.56
N VAL A 82 5.22 -26.58 6.04
CA VAL A 82 4.83 -26.68 4.63
C VAL A 82 4.56 -25.30 4.07
N PHE A 83 5.05 -25.02 2.86
CA PHE A 83 4.66 -23.82 2.13
C PHE A 83 3.32 -24.00 1.42
N SER A 84 2.53 -22.94 1.38
CA SER A 84 1.31 -22.85 0.62
C SER A 84 1.44 -21.87 -0.55
N THR A 85 0.84 -22.22 -1.70
CA THR A 85 0.94 -21.43 -2.94
C THR A 85 -0.29 -21.60 -3.82
N GLY A 86 -0.67 -20.54 -4.55
CA GLY A 86 -1.64 -20.62 -5.65
C GLY A 86 -1.06 -21.08 -6.99
N TYR A 87 0.24 -20.88 -7.22
CA TYR A 87 0.88 -21.06 -8.54
C TYR A 87 1.90 -22.22 -8.58
N GLY A 88 1.83 -23.15 -7.63
CA GLY A 88 2.78 -24.25 -7.49
C GLY A 88 4.19 -23.76 -7.10
N ARG A 89 5.23 -24.47 -7.56
CA ARG A 89 6.64 -24.16 -7.24
C ARG A 89 7.18 -22.88 -7.90
N THR A 90 6.38 -22.22 -8.73
CA THR A 90 6.77 -21.02 -9.47
C THR A 90 6.94 -19.85 -8.49
N GLY A 91 8.16 -19.30 -8.36
CA GLY A 91 8.45 -18.16 -7.50
C GLY A 91 8.94 -18.49 -6.08
N LEU A 92 9.28 -19.75 -5.81
CA LEU A 92 9.97 -20.15 -4.58
C LEU A 92 11.49 -19.91 -4.72
N LEU A 93 12.13 -19.37 -3.68
CA LEU A 93 13.60 -19.23 -3.63
C LEU A 93 14.30 -20.59 -3.72
N GLU A 94 15.48 -20.62 -4.34
CA GLU A 94 16.27 -21.82 -4.58
C GLU A 94 16.58 -22.59 -3.28
N SER A 95 16.81 -21.86 -2.19
CA SER A 95 17.07 -22.40 -0.85
C SER A 95 15.92 -23.23 -0.27
N TYR A 96 14.67 -23.02 -0.71
CA TYR A 96 13.50 -23.75 -0.22
C TYR A 96 12.92 -24.72 -1.24
N LEU A 97 13.60 -24.95 -2.37
CA LEU A 97 13.13 -25.94 -3.35
C LEU A 97 13.00 -27.34 -2.75
N GLY A 98 13.71 -27.68 -1.68
CA GLY A 98 13.55 -28.96 -0.97
C GLY A 98 12.32 -29.06 -0.06
N CYS A 99 11.66 -27.94 0.26
CA CYS A 99 10.58 -27.91 1.24
C CYS A 99 9.27 -28.49 0.70
N PRO A 100 8.45 -29.15 1.54
CA PRO A 100 7.11 -29.58 1.18
C PRO A 100 6.22 -28.41 0.77
N LEU A 101 5.32 -28.67 -0.18
CA LEU A 101 4.51 -27.63 -0.80
C LEU A 101 3.06 -28.08 -0.97
N LEU A 102 2.13 -27.21 -0.60
CA LEU A 102 0.69 -27.46 -0.57
C LEU A 102 -0.03 -26.43 -1.47
N GLN A 103 -0.63 -26.93 -2.54
CA GLN A 103 -1.26 -26.09 -3.56
C GLN A 103 -2.68 -25.68 -3.17
N LYS A 104 -2.99 -24.38 -3.27
CA LYS A 104 -4.36 -23.83 -3.18
C LYS A 104 -5.13 -24.16 -4.49
N PRO A 105 -6.42 -24.53 -4.46
CA PRO A 105 -7.28 -24.70 -3.27
C PRO A 105 -7.02 -26.03 -2.54
N TYR A 106 -7.12 -25.99 -1.21
CA TYR A 106 -6.80 -27.13 -0.36
C TYR A 106 -7.81 -28.27 -0.48
N LYS A 107 -7.29 -29.50 -0.48
CA LYS A 107 -8.09 -30.72 -0.30
C LYS A 107 -7.71 -31.36 1.02
N ARG A 108 -8.71 -31.87 1.76
CA ARG A 108 -8.51 -32.49 3.08
C ARG A 108 -7.47 -33.62 3.05
N ALA A 109 -7.50 -34.47 2.02
CA ALA A 109 -6.54 -35.57 1.86
C ALA A 109 -5.10 -35.04 1.73
N THR A 110 -4.88 -34.06 0.85
CA THR A 110 -3.55 -33.48 0.60
C THR A 110 -3.00 -32.75 1.83
N LEU A 111 -3.86 -32.07 2.60
CA LEU A 111 -3.49 -31.44 3.87
C LEU A 111 -3.08 -32.48 4.93
N CYS A 112 -3.85 -33.56 5.04
CA CYS A 112 -3.57 -34.65 5.97
C CYS A 112 -2.24 -35.34 5.64
N ASP A 113 -2.00 -35.67 4.37
CA ASP A 113 -0.79 -36.36 3.93
C ASP A 113 0.47 -35.51 4.11
N ALA A 114 0.38 -34.20 3.79
CA ALA A 114 1.49 -33.27 3.95
C ALA A 114 1.89 -33.12 5.41
N LEU A 115 0.93 -32.84 6.31
CA LEU A 115 1.19 -32.67 7.74
C LEU A 115 1.63 -33.99 8.41
N GLY A 116 1.03 -35.12 8.02
CA GLY A 116 1.41 -36.43 8.56
C GLY A 116 2.87 -36.77 8.23
N SER A 117 3.29 -36.56 6.99
CA SER A 117 4.67 -36.81 6.57
C SER A 117 5.67 -35.89 7.27
N LEU A 118 5.32 -34.60 7.42
CA LEU A 118 6.14 -33.60 8.09
C LEU A 118 6.44 -33.91 9.56
N LEU A 119 5.43 -34.38 10.30
CA LEU A 119 5.57 -34.71 11.71
C LEU A 119 6.40 -35.98 11.93
N ILE A 120 6.37 -36.94 10.99
CA ILE A 120 7.17 -38.18 11.06
C ILE A 120 8.66 -37.90 10.78
N GLU A 121 8.97 -37.00 9.84
CA GLU A 121 10.35 -36.65 9.51
C GLU A 121 11.03 -35.82 10.62
N GLY A 122 10.30 -34.89 11.25
CA GLY A 122 10.82 -34.07 12.36
C GLY A 122 11.23 -34.86 13.61
N GLU A 123 10.64 -36.05 13.83
CA GLU A 123 10.97 -36.91 14.97
C GLU A 123 12.25 -37.76 14.75
N ARG A 124 12.81 -37.83 13.53
CA ARG A 124 13.96 -38.68 13.18
C ARG A 124 15.33 -37.99 13.22
N GLU A 125 15.41 -36.66 13.23
CA GLU A 125 16.67 -35.90 13.16
C GLU A 125 17.09 -35.29 14.51
N LEU A 126 17.67 -36.09 15.41
CA LEU A 126 18.37 -35.57 16.60
C LEU A 126 19.80 -36.11 16.71
N PRO A 127 20.80 -35.31 16.31
CA PRO A 127 22.07 -35.23 17.02
C PRO A 127 22.25 -33.85 17.67
N GLU A 128 22.60 -33.84 18.96
CA GLU A 128 22.93 -32.63 19.72
C GLU A 128 24.24 -32.01 19.23
N SER A 129 24.21 -30.73 18.85
CA SER A 129 25.40 -29.92 18.56
C SER A 129 25.94 -29.34 19.87
N THR A 130 27.10 -29.83 20.29
CA THR A 130 27.77 -29.52 21.57
C THR A 130 28.72 -28.31 21.52
N THR A 131 28.40 -27.27 20.75
CA THR A 131 29.22 -26.04 20.78
C THR A 131 28.63 -25.04 21.77
N PRO A 132 29.32 -24.71 22.88
CA PRO A 132 28.82 -23.68 23.80
C PRO A 132 28.78 -22.31 23.12
N PRO A 133 27.81 -21.45 23.48
CA PRO A 133 27.66 -20.13 22.87
C PRO A 133 28.93 -19.28 23.11
N PRO A 134 29.30 -18.42 22.14
CA PRO A 134 30.48 -17.57 22.27
C PRO A 134 30.31 -16.56 23.42
N VAL A 135 31.33 -16.47 24.29
CA VAL A 135 31.46 -15.42 25.31
C VAL A 135 31.79 -14.08 24.65
N TRP A 136 31.15 -12.98 25.08
CA TRP A 136 31.36 -11.63 24.54
C TRP A 136 32.57 -10.94 25.19
N ASP A 137 33.77 -11.15 24.63
CA ASP A 137 34.98 -10.42 25.01
C ASP A 137 35.14 -9.08 24.28
N ALA A 138 36.14 -8.28 24.66
CA ALA A 138 36.39 -6.97 24.06
C ALA A 138 36.61 -7.01 22.54
N ASN A 139 37.22 -8.07 22.01
CA ASN A 139 37.46 -8.17 20.57
C ASN A 139 36.15 -8.48 19.82
N ARG A 140 35.32 -9.38 20.35
CA ARG A 140 34.01 -9.71 19.79
C ARG A 140 33.04 -8.53 19.88
N LEU A 141 33.07 -7.77 20.97
CA LEU A 141 32.29 -6.53 21.11
C LEU A 141 32.69 -5.51 20.05
N ARG A 142 34.00 -5.30 19.83
CA ARG A 142 34.49 -4.38 18.80
C ARG A 142 34.04 -4.80 17.39
N ILE A 143 34.14 -6.08 17.06
CA ILE A 143 33.66 -6.60 15.77
C ILE A 143 32.15 -6.34 15.60
N ALA A 144 31.36 -6.57 16.65
CA ALA A 144 29.92 -6.34 16.60
C ALA A 144 29.57 -4.85 16.45
N THR A 145 30.24 -3.96 17.18
CA THR A 145 30.03 -2.50 17.05
C THR A 145 30.47 -1.98 15.69
N ASP A 146 31.58 -2.50 15.15
CA ASP A 146 32.08 -2.15 13.82
C ASP A 146 31.07 -2.58 12.75
N ALA A 147 30.59 -3.83 12.80
CA ALA A 147 29.61 -4.36 11.86
C ALA A 147 28.26 -3.62 11.92
N ALA A 148 27.84 -3.21 13.11
CA ALA A 148 26.57 -2.50 13.32
C ALA A 148 26.63 -0.99 13.01
N GLY A 149 27.77 -0.46 12.52
CA GLY A 149 27.86 0.96 12.20
C GLY A 149 27.84 1.89 13.43
N VAL A 150 28.05 1.34 14.64
CA VAL A 150 28.00 2.08 15.91
C VAL A 150 29.21 3.00 16.01
N ALA A 151 28.98 4.28 16.30
CA ALA A 151 30.02 5.26 16.57
C ALA A 151 30.06 5.58 18.08
N LEU A 152 31.23 5.57 18.70
CA LEU A 152 31.38 5.70 20.14
C LEU A 152 31.72 7.13 20.56
N TRP A 153 31.16 7.55 21.69
CA TRP A 153 31.54 8.80 22.35
C TRP A 153 31.65 8.62 23.86
N SER A 154 32.49 9.44 24.47
CA SER A 154 32.52 9.63 25.90
C SER A 154 32.49 11.11 26.26
N TRP A 155 31.89 11.42 27.40
CA TRP A 155 31.71 12.78 27.88
C TRP A 155 32.23 12.88 29.31
N ASN A 156 33.16 13.78 29.55
CA ASN A 156 33.64 14.09 30.89
C ASN A 156 32.66 15.05 31.57
N VAL A 157 32.08 14.62 32.68
CA VAL A 157 31.04 15.40 33.38
C VAL A 157 31.58 16.63 34.13
N ASP A 158 32.88 16.70 34.39
CA ASP A 158 33.49 17.81 35.13
C ASP A 158 34.03 18.89 34.18
N SER A 159 34.67 18.48 33.07
CA SER A 159 35.31 19.38 32.10
C SER A 159 34.49 19.67 30.84
N ASP A 160 33.32 19.01 30.71
CA ASP A 160 32.45 19.07 29.52
C ASP A 160 33.13 18.62 28.21
N ALA A 161 34.23 17.88 28.30
CA ALA A 161 35.00 17.43 27.15
C ALA A 161 34.37 16.17 26.54
N ILE A 162 34.20 16.16 25.22
CA ILE A 162 33.71 15.02 24.45
C ILE A 162 34.88 14.38 23.69
N SER A 163 35.02 13.08 23.87
CA SER A 163 35.93 12.25 23.09
C SER A 163 35.12 11.33 22.19
N MET A 164 35.60 11.11 20.97
CA MET A 164 34.91 10.34 19.94
C MET A 164 35.87 9.33 19.32
N ASP A 165 35.34 8.21 18.83
CA ASP A 165 36.10 7.32 17.96
C ASP A 165 36.19 7.88 16.53
N GLU A 166 37.00 7.23 15.68
CA GLU A 166 37.20 7.66 14.28
C GLU A 166 35.88 7.72 13.49
N ARG A 167 34.95 6.81 13.79
CA ARG A 167 33.64 6.76 13.12
C ARG A 167 32.76 7.93 13.51
N ALA A 168 32.72 8.31 14.79
CA ALA A 168 31.98 9.46 15.27
C ALA A 168 32.55 10.75 14.66
N HIS A 169 33.86 10.92 14.62
CA HIS A 169 34.47 12.04 13.91
C HIS A 169 34.06 12.10 12.43
N ALA A 170 34.08 10.96 11.73
CA ALA A 170 33.65 10.88 10.33
C ALA A 170 32.14 11.18 10.14
N LEU A 171 31.30 10.69 11.04
CA LEU A 171 29.84 10.88 11.03
C LEU A 171 29.47 12.36 11.20
N TRP A 172 30.14 13.04 12.13
CA TRP A 172 29.93 14.48 12.39
C TRP A 172 30.70 15.38 11.41
N GLY A 173 31.67 14.84 10.67
CA GLY A 173 32.53 15.62 9.76
C GLY A 173 33.55 16.49 10.49
N LEU A 174 33.90 16.15 11.73
CA LEU A 174 34.83 16.89 12.58
C LEU A 174 36.25 16.31 12.52
N PRO A 175 37.31 17.12 12.66
CA PRO A 175 38.67 16.62 12.74
C PRO A 175 38.87 15.74 13.99
N VAL A 176 39.74 14.74 13.88
CA VAL A 176 40.09 13.86 15.01
C VAL A 176 40.81 14.66 16.09
N GLY A 177 40.32 14.59 17.32
CA GLY A 177 40.82 15.36 18.45
C GLY A 177 39.76 15.59 19.53
N PRO A 178 40.08 16.34 20.60
CA PRO A 178 39.09 16.73 21.60
C PRO A 178 38.04 17.66 20.99
N VAL A 179 36.77 17.42 21.31
CA VAL A 179 35.62 18.19 20.81
C VAL A 179 34.77 18.66 21.98
N THR A 180 34.13 19.82 21.84
CA THR A 180 33.15 20.33 22.81
C THR A 180 31.73 20.21 22.26
N PHE A 181 30.73 20.30 23.14
CA PHE A 181 29.34 20.36 22.70
C PHE A 181 29.09 21.53 21.73
N GLU A 182 29.75 22.67 21.95
CA GLU A 182 29.58 23.85 21.09
C GLU A 182 30.06 23.58 19.64
N ASP A 183 31.19 22.88 19.47
CA ASP A 183 31.70 22.44 18.15
C ASP A 183 30.71 21.54 17.41
N MET A 184 30.04 20.64 18.14
CA MET A 184 29.01 19.76 17.60
C MET A 184 27.73 20.52 17.30
N SER A 185 27.34 21.45 18.16
CA SER A 185 26.08 22.19 18.06
C SER A 185 25.99 23.05 16.80
N ALA A 186 27.13 23.53 16.27
CA ALA A 186 27.22 24.23 14.98
C ALA A 186 26.77 23.38 13.78
N HIS A 187 26.75 22.06 13.92
CA HIS A 187 26.32 21.11 12.89
C HIS A 187 24.88 20.64 13.08
N ILE A 188 24.24 20.93 14.22
CA ILE A 188 22.85 20.52 14.47
C ILE A 188 21.91 21.41 13.65
N HIS A 189 20.86 20.82 13.09
CA HIS A 189 19.85 21.57 12.35
C HIS A 189 19.22 22.66 13.25
N PRO A 190 19.02 23.91 12.76
CA PRO A 190 18.58 25.03 13.59
C PRO A 190 17.30 24.76 14.38
N GLU A 191 16.34 24.04 13.79
CA GLU A 191 15.08 23.67 14.44
C GLU A 191 15.24 22.65 15.58
N ASP A 192 16.31 21.86 15.57
CA ASP A 192 16.56 20.83 16.58
C ASP A 192 17.46 21.33 17.72
N LEU A 193 18.17 22.45 17.53
CA LEU A 193 19.24 22.92 18.42
C LEU A 193 18.78 23.10 19.88
N ASP A 194 17.69 23.84 20.09
CA ASP A 194 17.17 24.12 21.45
C ASP A 194 16.74 22.83 22.15
N ARG A 195 16.05 21.95 21.41
CA ARG A 195 15.57 20.65 21.91
C ARG A 195 16.74 19.75 22.29
N VAL A 196 17.77 19.67 21.44
CA VAL A 196 18.96 18.84 21.69
C VAL A 196 19.75 19.39 22.88
N ARG A 197 19.99 20.71 22.93
CA ARG A 197 20.69 21.35 24.05
C ARG A 197 19.98 21.08 25.39
N ALA A 198 18.65 21.16 25.42
CA ALA A 198 17.86 20.82 26.59
C ALA A 198 17.98 19.33 26.99
N ALA A 199 17.96 18.42 26.02
CA ALA A 199 18.07 16.98 26.27
C ALA A 199 19.47 16.57 26.78
N PHE A 200 20.54 17.17 26.25
CA PHE A 200 21.90 16.97 26.75
C PHE A 200 22.05 17.50 28.19
N ALA A 201 21.50 18.69 28.47
CA ALA A 201 21.54 19.25 29.83
C ALA A 201 20.78 18.39 30.85
N SER A 202 19.64 17.79 30.45
CA SER A 202 18.83 16.94 31.33
C SER A 202 19.37 15.51 31.47
N THR A 203 20.33 15.09 30.67
CA THR A 203 20.90 13.72 30.67
C THR A 203 21.37 13.27 32.07
N ARG A 204 21.90 14.18 32.89
CA ARG A 204 22.32 13.87 34.28
C ARG A 204 21.17 13.56 35.23
N GLN A 205 19.97 14.01 34.91
CA GLN A 205 18.77 13.82 35.73
C GLN A 205 17.94 12.62 35.25
N ILE A 206 18.24 12.06 34.07
CA ILE A 206 17.51 10.92 33.51
C ILE A 206 18.04 9.63 34.15
N LEU A 207 17.16 8.93 34.86
CA LEU A 207 17.45 7.61 35.41
C LEU A 207 17.45 6.56 34.28
N GLY A 208 18.58 5.88 34.05
CA GLY A 208 18.66 4.78 33.09
C GLY A 208 18.99 5.20 31.64
N ALA A 209 18.50 4.45 30.66
CA ALA A 209 18.85 4.68 29.26
C ALA A 209 18.10 5.90 28.68
N TYR A 210 18.78 6.70 27.86
CA TYR A 210 18.17 7.80 27.13
C TYR A 210 18.52 7.72 25.64
N GLU A 211 17.64 8.30 24.82
CA GLU A 211 17.79 8.40 23.37
C GLU A 211 17.30 9.76 22.89
N VAL A 212 18.08 10.41 22.02
CA VAL A 212 17.71 11.67 21.38
C VAL A 212 18.02 11.56 19.89
N GLU A 213 17.00 11.74 19.06
CA GLU A 213 17.14 11.80 17.61
C GLU A 213 17.09 13.25 17.12
N PHE A 214 18.02 13.63 16.25
CA PHE A 214 18.10 14.97 15.69
C PHE A 214 18.82 14.99 14.35
N ARG A 215 18.60 16.07 13.60
CA ARG A 215 19.24 16.28 12.31
C ARG A 215 20.57 17.01 12.47
N ILE A 216 21.56 16.59 11.71
CA ILE A 216 22.81 17.32 11.50
C ILE A 216 22.96 17.73 10.04
N LEU A 217 23.69 18.81 9.80
CA LEU A 217 24.04 19.37 8.51
C LEU A 217 25.54 19.24 8.29
N ARG A 218 25.90 18.45 7.28
CA ARG A 218 27.28 18.35 6.78
C ARG A 218 27.38 19.05 5.44
N GLY A 219 27.69 20.36 5.49
CA GLY A 219 27.62 21.21 4.29
C GLY A 219 26.18 21.32 3.79
N LYS A 220 25.83 20.59 2.72
CA LYS A 220 24.46 20.53 2.17
C LYS A 220 23.74 19.20 2.45
N GLU A 221 24.44 18.23 3.03
CA GLU A 221 23.89 16.91 3.31
C GLU A 221 23.19 16.91 4.68
N LEU A 222 21.94 16.48 4.71
CA LEU A 222 21.17 16.30 5.94
C LEU A 222 21.32 14.84 6.40
N ARG A 223 21.66 14.63 7.66
CA ARG A 223 21.69 13.30 8.29
C ARG A 223 20.88 13.28 9.56
N TRP A 224 20.26 12.14 9.85
CA TRP A 224 19.62 11.88 11.13
C TRP A 224 20.54 11.07 12.03
N ILE A 225 20.75 11.58 13.24
CA ILE A 225 21.57 10.94 14.26
C ILE A 225 20.69 10.54 15.44
N SER A 226 20.83 9.30 15.89
CA SER A 226 20.34 8.85 17.19
C SER A 226 21.50 8.81 18.18
N ALA A 227 21.46 9.68 19.18
CA ALA A 227 22.39 9.69 20.30
C ALA A 227 21.79 8.88 21.46
N ARG A 228 22.51 7.84 21.91
CA ARG A 228 22.06 6.97 23.01
C ARG A 228 23.11 6.87 24.10
N GLY A 229 22.67 6.81 25.34
CA GLY A 229 23.54 6.64 26.49
C GLY A 229 22.78 6.18 27.73
N ARG A 230 23.48 6.14 28.88
CA ARG A 230 22.88 5.93 30.20
C ARG A 230 23.11 7.15 31.07
N GLY A 231 22.06 7.70 31.66
CA GLY A 231 22.12 8.78 32.64
C GLY A 231 22.28 8.31 34.09
N ASP A 232 22.11 9.25 35.04
CA ASP A 232 22.10 9.05 36.50
C ASP A 232 23.30 8.28 37.10
N ASP A 233 24.53 8.73 36.90
CA ASP A 233 25.80 8.19 37.48
C ASP A 233 26.07 6.65 37.35
N GLN A 234 25.10 5.84 36.94
CA GLN A 234 25.08 4.38 36.92
C GLN A 234 25.97 3.80 35.81
N GLY A 235 26.43 4.64 34.89
CA GLY A 235 27.36 4.31 33.81
C GLY A 235 28.67 5.09 33.86
N ILE A 236 28.93 5.86 34.92
CA ILE A 236 30.14 6.68 35.01
C ILE A 236 31.33 5.80 35.40
N VAL A 237 32.34 5.78 34.53
CA VAL A 237 33.65 5.19 34.83
C VAL A 237 34.69 6.30 34.79
N GLY A 238 35.36 6.56 35.91
CA GLY A 238 36.40 7.58 35.97
C GLY A 238 35.91 8.99 35.57
N ARG A 239 34.68 9.37 35.97
CA ARG A 239 34.03 10.66 35.61
C ARG A 239 33.69 10.82 34.13
N GLN A 240 33.71 9.71 33.37
CA GLN A 240 33.27 9.68 31.99
C GLN A 240 31.96 8.92 31.84
N MET A 241 31.01 9.55 31.14
CA MET A 241 29.85 8.90 30.58
C MET A 241 30.17 8.36 29.20
N PHE A 242 29.53 7.26 28.81
CA PHE A 242 29.73 6.63 27.50
C PHE A 242 28.39 6.47 26.80
N GLY A 243 28.45 6.53 25.47
CA GLY A 243 27.29 6.29 24.63
C GLY A 243 27.67 6.08 23.19
N VAL A 244 26.65 6.07 22.35
CA VAL A 244 26.78 5.82 20.92
C VAL A 244 26.05 6.87 20.10
N PHE A 245 26.56 7.12 18.90
CA PHE A 245 25.81 7.73 17.80
C PHE A 245 25.50 6.66 16.76
N LEU A 246 24.28 6.68 16.24
CA LEU A 246 23.83 5.85 15.13
C LEU A 246 23.35 6.76 14.01
N ASP A 247 23.82 6.51 12.79
CA ASP A 247 23.24 7.13 11.58
C ASP A 247 21.92 6.41 11.29
N VAL A 248 20.81 7.14 11.43
CA VAL A 248 19.45 6.61 11.21
C VAL A 248 18.78 7.29 10.03
N THR A 249 19.56 7.90 9.14
CA THR A 249 19.07 8.66 7.98
C THR A 249 18.19 7.81 7.08
N GLU A 250 18.66 6.65 6.62
CA GLU A 250 17.88 5.77 5.73
C GLU A 250 16.57 5.33 6.37
N ARG A 251 16.60 4.96 7.65
CA ARG A 251 15.40 4.58 8.41
C ARG A 251 14.41 5.72 8.50
N LYS A 252 14.86 6.94 8.82
CA LYS A 252 13.99 8.11 8.94
C LYS A 252 13.39 8.53 7.60
N MET A 253 14.18 8.49 6.53
CA MET A 253 13.69 8.77 5.18
C MET A 253 12.62 7.75 4.74
N ALA A 254 12.82 6.47 5.07
CA ALA A 254 11.81 5.44 4.80
C ALA A 254 10.53 5.63 5.63
N GLU A 255 10.66 6.02 6.90
CA GLU A 255 9.54 6.33 7.78
C GLU A 255 8.71 7.52 7.25
N GLU A 256 9.37 8.63 6.92
CA GLU A 256 8.73 9.82 6.35
C GLU A 256 8.07 9.53 5.00
N ALA A 257 8.73 8.77 4.11
CA ALA A 257 8.14 8.34 2.85
C ALA A 257 6.88 7.47 3.07
N ARG A 258 6.90 6.56 4.05
CA ARG A 258 5.75 5.73 4.38
C ARG A 258 4.58 6.54 4.92
N GLU A 259 4.85 7.51 5.79
CA GLU A 259 3.82 8.42 6.31
C GLU A 259 3.22 9.30 5.21
N MET A 260 4.03 9.76 4.27
CA MET A 260 3.56 10.51 3.11
C MET A 260 2.61 9.69 2.25
N ILE A 261 3.00 8.45 1.91
CA ILE A 261 2.16 7.52 1.13
C ILE A 261 0.86 7.22 1.91
N ALA A 262 0.95 6.95 3.21
CA ALA A 262 -0.23 6.66 4.03
C ALA A 262 -1.19 7.87 4.11
N GLY A 263 -0.64 9.09 4.23
CA GLY A 263 -1.41 10.33 4.18
C GLY A 263 -2.14 10.49 2.85
N GLU A 264 -1.43 10.29 1.74
CA GLU A 264 -2.01 10.36 0.40
C GLU A 264 -3.09 9.29 0.19
N MET A 265 -2.84 8.04 0.57
CA MET A 265 -3.84 6.97 0.54
C MET A 265 -5.08 7.33 1.38
N GLY A 266 -4.88 7.93 2.56
CA GLY A 266 -5.97 8.41 3.41
C GLY A 266 -6.84 9.47 2.71
N HIS A 267 -6.22 10.39 1.97
CA HIS A 267 -6.95 11.35 1.13
C HIS A 267 -7.70 10.66 -0.03
N ARG A 268 -7.06 9.72 -0.72
CA ARG A 268 -7.66 8.96 -1.84
C ARG A 268 -8.88 8.16 -1.39
N VAL A 269 -8.77 7.45 -0.27
CA VAL A 269 -9.87 6.67 0.32
C VAL A 269 -11.06 7.57 0.69
N LYS A 270 -10.80 8.72 1.33
CA LYS A 270 -11.85 9.72 1.64
C LYS A 270 -12.55 10.25 0.39
N ASN A 271 -11.82 10.47 -0.71
CA ASN A 271 -12.38 10.90 -1.98
C ASN A 271 -13.30 9.82 -2.58
N LEU A 272 -12.86 8.55 -2.60
CA LEU A 272 -13.67 7.43 -3.10
C LEU A 272 -14.95 7.24 -2.28
N PHE A 273 -14.87 7.32 -0.95
CA PHE A 273 -16.06 7.23 -0.09
C PHE A 273 -17.04 8.39 -0.34
N SER A 274 -16.52 9.60 -0.54
CA SER A 274 -17.34 10.77 -0.83
C SER A 274 -18.08 10.62 -2.16
N ILE A 275 -17.42 10.06 -3.19
CA ILE A 275 -18.06 9.72 -4.48
C ILE A 275 -19.10 8.62 -4.28
N ALA A 276 -18.77 7.54 -3.57
CA ALA A 276 -19.69 6.43 -3.33
C ALA A 276 -20.95 6.89 -2.57
N SER A 277 -20.81 7.70 -1.53
CA SER A 277 -21.93 8.28 -0.79
C SER A 277 -22.80 9.18 -1.68
N ALA A 278 -22.19 10.00 -2.55
CA ALA A 278 -22.93 10.78 -3.53
C ALA A 278 -23.73 9.88 -4.49
N LEU A 279 -23.11 8.80 -5.00
CA LEU A 279 -23.78 7.83 -5.88
C LEU A 279 -24.97 7.15 -5.20
N THR A 280 -24.89 6.85 -3.90
CA THR A 280 -26.02 6.28 -3.13
C THR A 280 -27.20 7.25 -3.07
N VAL A 281 -26.96 8.51 -2.70
CA VAL A 281 -28.02 9.56 -2.63
C VAL A 281 -28.67 9.79 -4.01
N ILE A 282 -27.90 9.69 -5.08
CA ILE A 282 -28.40 9.84 -6.46
C ILE A 282 -29.31 8.69 -6.84
N SER A 283 -28.88 7.46 -6.55
CA SER A 283 -29.62 6.24 -6.88
C SER A 283 -30.96 6.20 -6.13
N GLU A 284 -31.00 6.69 -4.90
CA GLU A 284 -32.21 6.79 -4.07
C GLU A 284 -33.28 7.70 -4.70
N ARG A 285 -32.89 8.82 -5.30
CA ARG A 285 -33.84 9.82 -5.85
C ARG A 285 -34.29 9.56 -7.28
N SER A 286 -33.60 8.68 -8.00
CA SER A 286 -33.81 8.43 -9.43
C SER A 286 -34.54 7.12 -9.72
N THR A 287 -34.85 6.34 -8.68
CA THR A 287 -35.50 5.03 -8.81
C THR A 287 -36.68 4.94 -7.85
N THR A 288 -37.74 4.24 -8.27
CA THR A 288 -38.96 4.05 -7.46
C THR A 288 -38.92 2.72 -6.69
N THR A 289 -38.02 1.80 -7.08
CA THR A 289 -37.88 0.49 -6.44
C THR A 289 -36.45 0.22 -5.97
N THR A 290 -36.33 -0.51 -4.86
CA THR A 290 -35.03 -0.92 -4.29
C THR A 290 -34.22 -1.78 -5.26
N LYS A 291 -34.89 -2.55 -6.12
CA LYS A 291 -34.23 -3.41 -7.12
C LYS A 291 -33.59 -2.59 -8.25
N GLU A 292 -34.26 -1.53 -8.70
CA GLU A 292 -33.71 -0.59 -9.67
C GLU A 292 -32.56 0.22 -9.07
N MET A 293 -32.72 0.72 -7.84
CA MET A 293 -31.65 1.42 -7.11
C MET A 293 -30.37 0.57 -7.04
N SER A 294 -30.53 -0.69 -6.63
CA SER A 294 -29.42 -1.63 -6.49
C SER A 294 -28.74 -1.93 -7.84
N ARG A 295 -29.51 -1.98 -8.93
CA ARG A 295 -28.97 -2.17 -10.29
C ARG A 295 -28.20 -0.93 -10.75
N ASP A 296 -28.76 0.26 -10.60
CA ASP A 296 -28.17 1.53 -11.04
C ASP A 296 -26.86 1.81 -10.27
N LEU A 297 -26.86 1.62 -8.95
CA LEU A 297 -25.67 1.77 -8.11
C LEU A 297 -24.54 0.81 -8.51
N ARG A 298 -24.85 -0.47 -8.78
CA ARG A 298 -23.85 -1.45 -9.24
C ARG A 298 -23.23 -1.06 -10.58
N LEU A 299 -24.04 -0.53 -11.50
CA LEU A 299 -23.54 -0.09 -12.81
C LEU A 299 -22.62 1.13 -12.67
N ARG A 300 -22.98 2.10 -11.82
CA ARG A 300 -22.17 3.29 -11.52
C ARG A 300 -20.82 2.92 -10.88
N LEU A 301 -20.85 2.09 -9.84
CA LEU A 301 -19.63 1.63 -9.16
C LEU A 301 -18.74 0.79 -10.09
N GLY A 302 -19.35 -0.07 -10.91
CA GLY A 302 -18.61 -0.86 -11.90
C GLY A 302 -17.93 -0.01 -12.97
N ALA A 303 -18.57 1.07 -13.44
CA ALA A 303 -17.98 2.01 -14.38
C ALA A 303 -16.78 2.76 -13.75
N LEU A 304 -16.92 3.19 -12.50
CA LEU A 304 -15.84 3.83 -11.75
C LEU A 304 -14.66 2.89 -11.55
N ASN A 305 -14.91 1.62 -11.19
CA ASN A 305 -13.85 0.63 -10.99
C ASN A 305 -13.07 0.37 -12.29
N ARG A 306 -13.75 0.25 -13.43
CA ARG A 306 -13.08 0.05 -14.73
C ARG A 306 -12.19 1.23 -15.13
N ALA A 307 -12.64 2.45 -14.88
CA ALA A 307 -11.81 3.64 -15.12
C ALA A 307 -10.58 3.64 -14.22
N HIS A 308 -10.75 3.30 -12.94
CA HIS A 308 -9.65 3.22 -11.98
C HIS A 308 -8.63 2.13 -12.33
N ASP A 309 -9.08 0.94 -12.76
CA ASP A 309 -8.19 -0.14 -13.20
C ASP A 309 -7.36 0.24 -14.43
N LEU A 310 -7.91 1.07 -15.33
CA LEU A 310 -7.22 1.52 -16.53
C LEU A 310 -6.10 2.53 -16.24
N VAL A 311 -6.25 3.34 -15.18
CA VAL A 311 -5.28 4.41 -14.84
C VAL A 311 -4.35 4.00 -13.70
N ARG A 312 -4.49 2.77 -13.18
CA ARG A 312 -3.65 2.30 -12.08
C ARG A 312 -2.20 2.10 -12.54
N PRO A 313 -1.21 2.72 -11.89
CA PRO A 313 0.19 2.46 -12.20
C PRO A 313 0.54 1.00 -11.90
N VAL A 314 1.18 0.33 -12.86
CA VAL A 314 1.79 -0.99 -12.66
C VAL A 314 3.16 -0.78 -11.99
N PRO A 315 3.57 -1.61 -11.01
CA PRO A 315 4.87 -1.45 -10.35
C PRO A 315 6.00 -1.42 -11.40
N GLY A 316 6.70 -0.28 -11.51
CA GLY A 316 7.81 -0.06 -12.45
C GLY A 316 7.60 1.03 -13.50
N ASP A 317 6.38 1.56 -13.67
CA ASP A 317 6.07 2.66 -14.59
C ASP A 317 5.28 3.76 -13.86
N ALA A 318 5.97 4.80 -13.40
CA ALA A 318 5.39 5.89 -12.59
C ALA A 318 4.53 6.88 -13.40
N GLU A 319 4.46 6.77 -14.73
CA GLU A 319 3.94 7.83 -15.62
C GLU A 319 2.87 7.38 -16.64
N ARG A 320 2.18 6.25 -16.46
CA ARG A 320 1.14 5.87 -17.42
C ARG A 320 -0.23 6.47 -17.09
N ALA A 321 -0.48 7.65 -17.68
CA ALA A 321 -1.82 8.12 -17.96
C ALA A 321 -2.50 7.22 -19.02
N ALA A 322 -3.82 7.02 -18.93
CA ALA A 322 -4.56 6.19 -19.87
C ALA A 322 -4.91 6.97 -21.15
N HIS A 323 -4.99 6.30 -22.31
CA HIS A 323 -5.49 6.98 -23.51
C HIS A 323 -6.99 7.28 -23.38
N LEU A 324 -7.41 8.49 -23.76
CA LEU A 324 -8.80 8.93 -23.71
C LEU A 324 -9.72 8.01 -24.53
N GLY A 325 -9.24 7.55 -25.69
CA GLY A 325 -9.97 6.62 -26.55
C GLY A 325 -10.31 5.30 -25.83
N ASP A 326 -9.31 4.70 -25.17
CA ASP A 326 -9.48 3.45 -24.43
C ASP A 326 -10.43 3.61 -23.24
N LEU A 327 -10.30 4.73 -22.52
CA LEU A 327 -11.20 5.07 -21.41
C LEU A 327 -12.65 5.17 -21.89
N LEU A 328 -12.91 5.93 -22.95
CA LEU A 328 -14.26 6.08 -23.52
C LEU A 328 -14.80 4.74 -24.04
N ALA A 329 -13.98 3.93 -24.70
CA ALA A 329 -14.37 2.62 -25.21
C ALA A 329 -14.78 1.68 -24.06
N ILE A 330 -13.98 1.59 -23.00
CA ILE A 330 -14.27 0.74 -21.83
C ILE A 330 -15.51 1.22 -21.07
N LEU A 331 -15.72 2.53 -20.97
CA LEU A 331 -16.88 3.11 -20.31
C LEU A 331 -18.18 2.90 -21.12
N LEU A 332 -18.08 2.94 -22.45
CA LEU A 332 -19.23 2.81 -23.36
C LEU A 332 -19.55 1.37 -23.77
N ALA A 333 -18.60 0.43 -23.63
CA ALA A 333 -18.78 -0.98 -23.97
C ALA A 333 -20.06 -1.63 -23.41
N PRO A 334 -20.49 -1.40 -22.15
CA PRO A 334 -21.72 -1.97 -21.61
C PRO A 334 -23.00 -1.50 -22.32
N TYR A 335 -22.92 -0.43 -23.12
CA TYR A 335 -24.05 0.22 -23.78
C TYR A 335 -24.09 -0.03 -25.29
N ALA A 336 -23.06 -0.65 -25.87
CA ALA A 336 -22.96 -0.93 -27.31
C ALA A 336 -23.91 -2.05 -27.81
N GLY A 337 -24.54 -2.81 -26.90
CA GLY A 337 -25.40 -3.96 -27.24
C GLY A 337 -24.61 -5.14 -27.83
N ASP A 338 -25.30 -6.09 -28.49
CA ASP A 338 -24.68 -7.24 -29.17
C ASP A 338 -23.89 -6.81 -30.42
N GLU A 339 -23.07 -7.70 -31.01
CA GLU A 339 -22.19 -7.42 -32.16
C GLU A 339 -22.85 -6.73 -33.38
N ARG A 340 -24.19 -6.82 -33.52
CA ARG A 340 -24.96 -6.13 -34.58
C ARG A 340 -25.32 -4.66 -34.27
N THR A 341 -25.22 -4.23 -33.02
CA THR A 341 -25.45 -2.84 -32.57
C THR A 341 -24.14 -2.05 -32.38
N SER A 342 -22.98 -2.69 -32.60
CA SER A 342 -21.64 -2.09 -32.46
C SER A 342 -21.45 -0.80 -33.28
N ASP A 343 -22.09 -0.67 -34.45
CA ASP A 343 -21.99 0.51 -35.31
C ASP A 343 -22.72 1.77 -34.79
N ARG A 344 -23.45 1.64 -33.67
CA ARG A 344 -24.28 2.71 -33.10
C ARG A 344 -23.50 3.66 -32.20
N ILE A 345 -22.37 3.24 -31.64
CA ILE A 345 -21.51 4.07 -30.81
C ILE A 345 -20.19 4.30 -31.56
N ARG A 346 -19.92 5.57 -31.90
CA ARG A 346 -18.73 5.97 -32.65
C ARG A 346 -17.87 6.85 -31.76
N ILE A 347 -16.58 6.54 -31.68
CA ILE A 347 -15.62 7.28 -30.87
C ILE A 347 -14.50 7.75 -31.80
N THR A 348 -14.36 9.07 -31.95
CA THR A 348 -13.34 9.70 -32.80
C THR A 348 -12.56 10.72 -31.97
N VAL A 349 -11.47 10.28 -31.36
CA VAL A 349 -10.66 11.13 -30.48
C VAL A 349 -9.18 11.06 -30.88
N PRO A 350 -8.41 12.16 -30.77
CA PRO A 350 -6.97 12.12 -30.97
C PRO A 350 -6.28 11.38 -29.82
N GLU A 351 -5.00 11.02 -30.00
CA GLU A 351 -4.19 10.43 -28.94
C GLU A 351 -3.95 11.44 -27.81
N LEU A 352 -4.82 11.36 -26.81
CA LEU A 352 -4.77 12.15 -25.58
C LEU A 352 -4.61 11.23 -24.39
N LEU A 353 -3.85 11.70 -23.41
CA LEU A 353 -3.63 11.02 -22.15
C LEU A 353 -4.54 11.62 -21.07
N VAL A 354 -5.04 10.76 -20.19
CA VAL A 354 -5.95 11.10 -19.10
C VAL A 354 -5.33 10.64 -17.78
N GLY A 355 -5.17 11.57 -16.85
CA GLY A 355 -4.70 11.31 -15.48
C GLY A 355 -5.76 10.64 -14.60
N GLU A 356 -5.36 10.17 -13.42
CA GLU A 356 -6.21 9.40 -12.49
C GLU A 356 -7.44 10.20 -12.05
N ALA A 357 -7.23 11.47 -11.67
CA ALA A 357 -8.30 12.36 -11.24
C ALA A 357 -9.30 12.61 -12.38
N SER A 358 -8.78 12.93 -13.56
CA SER A 358 -9.56 13.20 -14.76
C SER A 358 -10.35 11.98 -15.25
N ALA A 359 -9.78 10.77 -15.13
CA ALA A 359 -10.44 9.53 -15.53
C ALA A 359 -11.64 9.21 -14.63
N THR A 360 -11.53 9.47 -13.33
CA THR A 360 -12.62 9.34 -12.36
C THR A 360 -13.79 10.26 -12.72
N THR A 361 -13.50 11.54 -13.00
CA THR A 361 -14.54 12.49 -13.42
C THR A 361 -15.17 12.06 -14.75
N MET A 362 -14.35 11.66 -15.73
CA MET A 362 -14.83 11.22 -17.04
C MET A 362 -15.74 9.99 -16.93
N ALA A 363 -15.41 9.05 -16.04
CA ALA A 363 -16.25 7.88 -15.78
C ALA A 363 -17.65 8.27 -15.31
N LEU A 364 -17.76 9.23 -14.39
CA LEU A 364 -19.05 9.73 -13.92
C LEU A 364 -19.82 10.44 -15.03
N VAL A 365 -19.17 11.34 -15.77
CA VAL A 365 -19.80 12.10 -16.86
C VAL A 365 -20.33 11.17 -17.94
N VAL A 366 -19.48 10.29 -18.47
CA VAL A 366 -19.84 9.35 -19.54
C VAL A 366 -20.93 8.41 -19.09
N HIS A 367 -20.90 7.93 -17.84
CA HIS A 367 -21.95 7.08 -17.29
C HIS A 367 -23.32 7.79 -17.24
N GLU A 368 -23.38 9.03 -16.73
CA GLU A 368 -24.63 9.79 -16.71
C GLU A 368 -25.15 10.08 -18.13
N LEU A 369 -24.26 10.44 -19.06
CA LEU A 369 -24.66 10.70 -20.44
C LEU A 369 -25.16 9.42 -21.13
N ALA A 370 -24.47 8.29 -20.97
CA ALA A 370 -24.87 7.02 -21.56
C ALA A 370 -26.19 6.50 -21.00
N THR A 371 -26.40 6.62 -19.68
CA THR A 371 -27.66 6.22 -19.06
C THR A 371 -28.82 7.10 -19.52
N ASN A 372 -28.62 8.40 -19.71
CA ASN A 372 -29.62 9.29 -20.30
C ASN A 372 -29.92 8.92 -21.76
N ALA A 373 -28.89 8.60 -22.54
CA ALA A 373 -29.07 8.17 -23.94
C ALA A 373 -29.93 6.90 -24.04
N ILE A 374 -29.81 5.97 -23.10
CA ILE A 374 -30.63 4.73 -23.06
C ILE A 374 -32.04 4.98 -22.55
N LYS A 375 -32.20 5.84 -21.54
CA LYS A 375 -33.51 6.08 -20.91
C LYS A 375 -34.40 7.01 -21.75
N TYR A 376 -33.79 8.02 -22.37
CA TYR A 376 -34.51 9.14 -22.97
C TYR A 376 -34.01 9.54 -24.36
N GLY A 377 -32.83 9.08 -24.78
CA GLY A 377 -32.13 9.60 -25.95
C GLY A 377 -31.93 8.59 -27.08
N ALA A 378 -30.85 8.76 -27.85
CA ALA A 378 -30.60 8.00 -29.08
C ALA A 378 -30.51 6.47 -28.86
N LEU A 379 -29.94 6.03 -27.74
CA LEU A 379 -29.75 4.60 -27.47
C LEU A 379 -31.04 3.89 -27.04
N SER A 380 -32.12 4.63 -26.75
CA SER A 380 -33.45 4.06 -26.48
C SER A 380 -34.15 3.50 -27.73
N ALA A 381 -33.90 4.10 -28.91
CA ALA A 381 -34.47 3.67 -30.19
C ALA A 381 -33.55 2.67 -30.88
N ALA A 382 -34.04 1.82 -31.79
CA ALA A 382 -33.18 0.86 -32.52
C ALA A 382 -32.26 1.52 -33.57
N THR A 383 -32.64 2.69 -34.07
CA THR A 383 -31.96 3.42 -35.15
C THR A 383 -31.00 4.50 -34.67
N GLY A 384 -30.98 4.81 -33.37
CA GLY A 384 -30.25 5.97 -32.89
C GLY A 384 -28.74 5.75 -32.88
N ILE A 385 -27.99 6.83 -33.07
CA ILE A 385 -26.53 6.82 -33.14
C ILE A 385 -26.00 7.77 -32.08
N LEU A 386 -24.96 7.32 -31.39
CA LEU A 386 -24.14 8.10 -30.48
C LEU A 386 -22.77 8.32 -31.12
N ASP A 387 -22.40 9.58 -31.30
CA ASP A 387 -21.07 9.98 -31.76
C ASP A 387 -20.35 10.78 -30.66
N VAL A 388 -19.18 10.31 -30.27
CA VAL A 388 -18.30 10.98 -29.32
C VAL A 388 -17.04 11.39 -30.07
N SER A 389 -16.89 12.69 -30.30
CA SER A 389 -15.73 13.26 -30.97
C SER A 389 -14.93 14.17 -30.05
N CYS A 390 -13.63 14.31 -30.32
CA CYS A 390 -12.79 15.22 -29.57
C CYS A 390 -11.96 16.07 -30.54
N THR A 391 -11.88 17.37 -30.24
CA THR A 391 -11.04 18.33 -30.97
C THR A 391 -10.11 18.99 -29.96
N VAL A 392 -8.89 19.29 -30.42
CA VAL A 392 -7.86 19.96 -29.61
C VAL A 392 -7.51 21.25 -30.31
N ASP A 393 -7.57 22.35 -29.58
CA ASP A 393 -7.25 23.70 -30.06
C ASP A 393 -6.24 24.33 -29.10
N GLU A 394 -4.99 24.46 -29.55
CA GLU A 394 -3.82 24.82 -28.72
C GLU A 394 -3.73 24.02 -27.39
N ASP A 395 -4.25 24.60 -26.31
CA ASP A 395 -4.26 24.04 -24.96
C ASP A 395 -5.64 23.53 -24.52
N ASP A 396 -6.70 23.78 -25.28
CA ASP A 396 -8.06 23.37 -24.97
C ASP A 396 -8.41 22.03 -25.62
N VAL A 397 -9.06 21.17 -24.85
CA VAL A 397 -9.65 19.92 -25.27
C VAL A 397 -11.17 20.07 -25.23
N VAL A 398 -11.82 19.84 -26.38
CA VAL A 398 -13.27 19.90 -26.54
C VAL A 398 -13.79 18.53 -26.93
N ILE A 399 -14.48 17.87 -25.99
CA ILE A 399 -15.16 16.59 -26.21
C ILE A 399 -16.63 16.89 -26.52
N THR A 400 -17.12 16.38 -27.64
CA THR A 400 -18.49 16.55 -28.12
C THR A 400 -19.21 15.22 -28.16
N TRP A 401 -20.31 15.12 -27.43
CA TRP A 401 -21.24 14.00 -27.41
C TRP A 401 -22.47 14.37 -28.25
N THR A 402 -22.75 13.60 -29.29
CA THR A 402 -23.85 13.87 -30.23
C THR A 402 -24.75 12.65 -30.34
N GLU A 403 -26.02 12.83 -29.97
CA GLU A 403 -27.08 11.84 -30.10
C GLU A 403 -27.97 12.20 -31.29
N ARG A 404 -28.29 11.20 -32.12
CA ARG A 404 -29.20 11.34 -33.27
C ARG A 404 -30.09 10.13 -33.44
N GLY A 405 -31.24 10.30 -34.10
CA GLY A 405 -32.12 9.18 -34.47
C GLY A 405 -32.80 8.50 -33.27
N GLY A 406 -32.86 9.21 -32.15
CA GLY A 406 -33.67 8.88 -30.98
C GLY A 406 -35.08 9.46 -31.06
N PRO A 407 -35.88 9.32 -29.98
CA PRO A 407 -37.17 10.01 -29.87
C PRO A 407 -36.98 11.53 -29.85
N GLU A 408 -38.04 12.27 -30.19
CA GLU A 408 -38.03 13.73 -30.12
C GLU A 408 -37.74 14.19 -28.69
N VAL A 409 -36.76 15.08 -28.54
CA VAL A 409 -36.26 15.50 -27.22
C VAL A 409 -36.70 16.92 -26.93
N ASP A 410 -37.61 17.07 -25.96
CA ASP A 410 -37.95 18.37 -25.41
C ASP A 410 -36.90 18.79 -24.36
N PRO A 411 -36.49 20.08 -24.32
CA PRO A 411 -35.68 20.58 -23.23
C PRO A 411 -36.41 20.36 -21.90
N PRO A 412 -35.70 19.93 -20.83
CA PRO A 412 -36.35 19.58 -19.56
C PRO A 412 -37.11 20.78 -18.98
N ASN A 413 -38.41 20.59 -18.70
CA ASN A 413 -39.27 21.59 -18.08
C ASN A 413 -38.91 21.74 -16.59
N GLY A 414 -37.94 22.61 -16.25
CA GLY A 414 -37.58 22.95 -14.87
C GLY A 414 -36.07 23.02 -14.61
N HIS A 415 -35.69 22.95 -13.34
CA HIS A 415 -34.29 22.92 -12.95
C HIS A 415 -33.63 21.62 -13.46
N ALA A 416 -32.40 21.73 -13.97
CA ALA A 416 -31.59 20.61 -14.42
C ALA A 416 -31.60 19.47 -13.36
N GLY A 417 -31.87 18.23 -13.80
CA GLY A 417 -31.91 17.06 -12.92
C GLY A 417 -30.62 16.88 -12.13
N PHE A 418 -30.68 16.21 -10.98
CA PHE A 418 -29.54 16.11 -10.06
C PHE A 418 -28.27 15.51 -10.73
N GLY A 419 -28.43 14.54 -11.64
CA GLY A 419 -27.32 13.99 -12.44
C GLY A 419 -26.62 15.05 -13.29
N SER A 420 -27.37 15.91 -13.99
CA SER A 420 -26.80 17.03 -14.75
C SER A 420 -26.10 18.07 -13.87
N ARG A 421 -26.56 18.30 -12.62
CA ARG A 421 -25.85 19.17 -11.66
C ARG A 421 -24.55 18.54 -11.16
N LEU A 422 -24.53 17.23 -10.91
CA LEU A 422 -23.31 16.53 -10.54
C LEU A 422 -22.28 16.59 -11.67
N VAL A 423 -22.71 16.34 -12.90
CA VAL A 423 -21.85 16.41 -14.09
C VAL A 423 -21.25 17.81 -14.22
N VAL A 424 -22.06 18.87 -14.14
CA VAL A 424 -21.58 20.26 -14.20
C VAL A 424 -20.59 20.56 -13.07
N ASN A 425 -20.92 20.20 -11.82
CA ASN A 425 -20.07 20.48 -10.67
C ASN A 425 -18.74 19.70 -10.72
N SER A 426 -18.77 18.44 -11.19
CA SER A 426 -17.57 17.60 -11.27
C SER A 426 -16.63 18.10 -12.36
N VAL A 427 -17.18 18.52 -13.51
CA VAL A 427 -16.40 19.11 -14.61
C VAL A 427 -15.78 20.45 -14.19
N ALA A 428 -16.54 21.32 -13.53
CA ALA A 428 -16.01 22.61 -13.06
C ALA A 428 -14.98 22.44 -11.93
N GLY A 429 -15.23 21.55 -10.98
CA GLY A 429 -14.40 21.38 -9.78
C GLY A 429 -13.12 20.55 -10.00
N GLN A 430 -13.21 19.44 -10.73
CA GLN A 430 -12.08 18.50 -10.90
C GLN A 430 -11.35 18.68 -12.23
N LEU A 431 -12.08 18.85 -13.33
CA LEU A 431 -11.48 19.08 -14.66
C LEU A 431 -11.19 20.56 -14.93
N GLY A 432 -11.59 21.49 -14.05
CA GLY A 432 -11.44 22.93 -14.26
C GLY A 432 -12.09 23.42 -15.56
N GLY A 433 -13.13 22.73 -16.03
CA GLY A 433 -13.72 22.90 -17.34
C GLY A 433 -15.15 23.40 -17.33
N THR A 434 -15.79 23.39 -18.50
CA THR A 434 -17.21 23.69 -18.66
C THR A 434 -17.91 22.58 -19.42
N ILE A 435 -19.21 22.40 -19.16
CA ILE A 435 -20.07 21.49 -19.93
C ILE A 435 -21.37 22.19 -20.30
N ALA A 436 -21.75 22.10 -21.56
CA ALA A 436 -22.95 22.73 -22.11
C ALA A 436 -23.84 21.69 -22.81
N PHE A 437 -25.15 21.87 -22.69
CA PHE A 437 -26.17 20.98 -23.28
C PHE A 437 -27.00 21.75 -24.29
N ARG A 438 -27.13 21.21 -25.50
CA ARG A 438 -27.99 21.73 -26.56
C ARG A 438 -28.99 20.65 -26.96
N TRP A 439 -30.25 20.90 -26.61
CA TRP A 439 -31.38 20.04 -26.94
C TRP A 439 -31.89 20.41 -28.33
N LEU A 440 -31.96 19.44 -29.23
CA LEU A 440 -32.48 19.57 -30.59
C LEU A 440 -33.64 18.58 -30.77
N PRO A 441 -34.61 18.86 -31.65
CA PRO A 441 -35.70 17.90 -31.92
C PRO A 441 -35.19 16.52 -32.35
N GLU A 442 -34.04 16.48 -33.04
CA GLU A 442 -33.46 15.24 -33.56
C GLU A 442 -32.49 14.53 -32.59
N GLY A 443 -32.25 15.11 -31.40
CA GLY A 443 -31.38 14.54 -30.37
C GLY A 443 -30.65 15.58 -29.52
N VAL A 444 -29.57 15.15 -28.85
CA VAL A 444 -28.87 15.97 -27.85
C VAL A 444 -27.41 16.17 -28.26
N VAL A 445 -26.90 17.39 -28.11
CA VAL A 445 -25.47 17.68 -28.24
C VAL A 445 -24.95 18.20 -26.90
N VAL A 446 -23.93 17.53 -26.36
CA VAL A 446 -23.24 17.94 -25.14
C VAL A 446 -21.79 18.27 -25.48
N THR A 447 -21.32 19.43 -25.04
CA THR A 447 -19.95 19.89 -25.29
C THR A 447 -19.25 20.10 -23.95
N LEU A 448 -18.18 19.34 -23.72
CA LEU A 448 -17.29 19.45 -22.56
C LEU A 448 -15.98 20.09 -23.01
N ARG A 449 -15.56 21.17 -22.33
CA ARG A 449 -14.29 21.88 -22.57
C ARG A 449 -13.43 21.85 -21.32
N THR A 450 -12.17 21.47 -21.45
CA THR A 450 -11.14 21.51 -20.39
C THR A 450 -9.77 21.81 -21.01
N SER A 451 -8.73 22.02 -20.21
CA SER A 451 -7.37 22.18 -20.71
C SER A 451 -6.63 20.83 -20.77
N LYS A 452 -5.63 20.74 -21.65
CA LYS A 452 -4.82 19.54 -21.87
C LYS A 452 -4.03 19.14 -20.63
N ASP A 453 -3.51 20.12 -19.90
CA ASP A 453 -2.78 19.90 -18.64
C ASP A 453 -3.69 19.36 -17.56
N ARG A 454 -4.92 19.89 -17.45
CA ARG A 454 -5.90 19.39 -16.49
C ARG A 454 -6.36 17.99 -16.82
N LEU A 455 -6.52 17.65 -18.10
CA LEU A 455 -6.90 16.31 -18.52
C LEU A 455 -5.82 15.27 -18.19
N ARG A 456 -4.53 15.66 -18.27
CA ARG A 456 -3.38 14.81 -17.98
C ARG A 456 -3.06 14.67 -16.49
N ALA A 457 -3.45 15.66 -15.68
CA ALA A 457 -3.40 15.60 -14.22
C ALA A 457 -4.43 14.61 -13.67
#